data_AF-A0A6J1P2Z5-F1
#
_entry.id   AF-A0A6J1P2Z5-F1
#
_cell.length_a   1.000
_cell.length_b   1.000
_cell.length_c   1.000
_cell.angle_alpha   90.00
_cell.angle_beta   90.00
_cell.angle_gamma   90.00
#
_symmetry.space_group_name_H-M   'P 1'
#
loop_
_entity.id
_entity.type
_entity.pdbx_description
1 polymer ?
#
loop_
_entity_poly.entity_id
_entity_poly.type
_entity_poly.pdbx_seq_one_letter_code
_entity_poly.pdbx_strand_id
1 'polypeptide(L)'
;MVIVVYIFKPFKLYQKQNASNNKILIQRSISVAPQDLTVQGARFCYALFCLVYCVNMNTQLQLIDQIMSIEAQRNTRLRAAAEDTASPPKPNPKPEKPRVQKPLSVREKLWVKNVYDYVYKVKSAECTYEDPQKNECLLKVAEILDISKKTVYVVLREIKLNGVPREPKKSGPKRSFKDKLSKETFTAITQIVHQCRLKKETPFLVKVTQAVNNNPNLPNFSKTTIRSILVHLKLISTTRRRKTTNLPLDIKDEILPEV
;
A
#
# COMPACT_ATOMS: atom_id res chain seq x y z
N MET A 1 30.76 37.24 63.28
CA MET A 1 30.01 36.24 62.49
C MET A 1 30.15 36.64 61.02
N VAL A 2 31.00 35.96 60.26
CA VAL A 2 31.25 36.28 58.85
C VAL A 2 30.34 35.38 58.01
N ILE A 3 29.31 35.98 57.39
CA ILE A 3 28.40 35.27 56.49
C ILE A 3 29.10 35.20 55.13
N VAL A 4 29.64 34.03 54.78
CA VAL A 4 30.18 33.75 53.45
C VAL A 4 29.00 33.48 52.51
N VAL A 5 28.65 34.46 51.69
CA VAL A 5 27.60 34.35 50.66
C VAL A 5 28.20 33.66 49.43
N TYR A 6 27.84 32.39 49.22
CA TYR A 6 28.18 31.67 47.99
C TYR A 6 27.22 32.07 46.86
N ILE A 7 27.72 32.83 45.89
CA ILE A 7 26.98 33.19 44.68
C ILE A 7 27.07 32.02 43.68
N PHE A 8 26.02 31.22 43.59
CA PHE A 8 25.91 30.15 42.59
C PHE A 8 25.52 30.78 41.23
N LYS A 9 26.43 30.75 40.26
CA LYS A 9 26.14 31.15 38.88
C LYS A 9 25.16 30.14 38.24
N PRO A 10 24.09 30.60 37.55
CA PRO A 10 23.17 29.69 36.88
C PRO A 10 23.84 29.01 35.69
N PHE A 11 23.88 27.68 35.72
CA PHE A 11 24.45 26.83 34.68
C PHE A 11 23.44 26.70 33.52
N LYS A 12 23.81 27.12 32.30
CA LYS A 12 22.95 26.96 31.12
C LYS A 12 23.00 25.51 30.64
N LEU A 13 21.88 24.80 30.75
CA LEU A 13 21.68 23.47 30.17
C LEU A 13 21.41 23.60 28.67
N TYR A 14 22.33 23.12 27.83
CA TYR A 14 22.07 22.88 26.41
C TYR A 14 21.41 21.51 26.24
N GLN A 15 20.16 21.49 25.78
CA GLN A 15 19.53 20.26 25.28
C GLN A 15 19.79 20.14 23.77
N LYS A 16 20.50 19.08 23.37
CA LYS A 16 20.62 18.66 21.97
C LYS A 16 19.66 17.49 21.76
N GLN A 17 18.56 17.73 21.05
CA GLN A 17 17.60 16.67 20.71
C GLN A 17 18.15 15.86 19.53
N ASN A 18 18.48 14.59 19.77
CA ASN A 18 18.73 13.60 18.71
C ASN A 18 17.45 12.78 18.52
N ALA A 19 16.88 12.84 17.32
CA ALA A 19 15.58 12.26 16.98
C ALA A 19 15.57 10.74 16.71
N SER A 20 16.59 9.98 17.12
CA SER A 20 16.50 8.52 17.10
C SER A 20 17.30 7.90 18.22
N ASN A 21 16.59 7.12 19.05
CA ASN A 21 17.04 6.31 20.18
C ASN A 21 17.10 7.02 21.53
N ASN A 22 16.02 6.81 22.29
CA ASN A 22 15.84 7.18 23.69
C ASN A 22 16.83 6.43 24.61
N LYS A 23 18.05 6.94 24.73
CA LYS A 23 18.92 6.64 25.87
C LYS A 23 19.64 7.91 26.30
N ILE A 24 19.04 8.63 27.24
CA ILE A 24 19.61 9.83 27.83
C ILE A 24 20.60 9.38 28.91
N LEU A 25 21.90 9.34 28.58
CA LEU A 25 22.96 9.13 29.56
C LEU A 25 23.39 10.50 30.11
N ILE A 26 22.90 10.86 31.30
CA ILE A 26 23.32 12.08 31.99
C ILE A 26 24.56 11.75 32.83
N GLN A 27 25.74 12.06 32.30
CA GLN A 27 26.99 12.00 33.08
C GLN A 27 27.17 13.35 33.80
N ARG A 28 27.05 13.37 35.13
CA ARG A 28 27.38 14.53 35.98
C ARG A 28 28.72 14.27 36.67
N SER A 29 29.76 15.01 36.30
CA SER A 29 30.98 15.12 37.10
C SER A 29 30.97 16.47 37.82
N ILE A 30 30.96 16.42 39.15
CA ILE A 30 31.14 17.60 40.00
C ILE A 30 32.54 17.48 40.59
N SER A 31 33.46 18.31 40.11
CA SER A 31 34.79 18.48 40.71
C SER A 31 34.69 19.61 41.72
N VAL A 32 34.85 19.28 43.00
CA VAL A 32 34.94 20.27 44.09
C VAL A 32 36.31 20.09 44.74
N ALA A 33 37.13 21.14 44.69
CA ALA A 33 38.43 21.15 45.37
C ALA A 33 38.22 21.29 46.88
N PRO A 34 38.90 20.49 47.72
CA PRO A 34 38.78 20.60 49.17
C PRO A 34 39.63 21.77 49.66
N GLN A 35 39.00 22.78 50.24
CA GLN A 35 39.68 23.71 51.15
C GLN A 35 39.33 23.31 52.58
N ASP A 36 40.33 23.38 53.47
CA ASP A 36 40.34 22.86 54.83
C ASP A 36 39.13 23.34 55.66
N LEU A 37 38.08 22.51 55.69
CA LEU A 37 36.96 22.67 56.61
C LEU A 37 37.27 21.89 57.89
N THR A 38 37.27 22.60 59.02
CA THR A 38 37.35 22.00 60.35
C THR A 38 36.21 21.00 60.56
N VAL A 39 36.53 19.84 61.17
CA VAL A 39 35.67 18.66 61.32
C VAL A 39 34.28 18.97 61.92
N GLN A 40 34.16 20.06 62.67
CA GLN A 40 32.91 20.49 63.32
C GLN A 40 31.95 21.22 62.36
N GLY A 41 32.46 21.94 61.36
CA GLY A 41 31.65 22.56 60.31
C GLY A 41 31.11 21.55 59.28
N ALA A 42 31.89 20.51 58.98
CA ALA A 42 31.49 19.44 58.08
C ALA A 42 30.27 18.66 58.59
N ARG A 43 30.17 18.42 59.92
CA ARG A 43 29.03 17.74 60.55
C ARG A 43 27.73 18.56 60.46
N PHE A 44 27.80 19.88 60.64
CA PHE A 44 26.64 20.75 60.50
C PHE A 44 26.17 20.86 59.04
N CYS A 45 27.11 20.92 58.09
CA CYS A 45 26.77 20.95 56.67
C CYS A 45 26.10 19.65 56.22
N TYR A 46 26.59 18.48 56.69
CA TYR A 46 25.98 17.19 56.36
C TYR A 46 24.57 17.04 56.93
N ALA A 47 24.33 17.50 58.16
CA ALA A 47 23.02 17.46 58.79
C ALA A 47 21.98 18.34 58.06
N LEU A 48 22.36 19.58 57.70
CA LEU A 48 21.51 20.47 56.92
C LEU A 48 21.24 19.93 55.51
N PHE A 49 22.25 19.34 54.86
CA PHE A 49 22.09 18.71 53.55
C PHE A 49 21.14 17.50 53.62
N CYS A 50 21.26 16.65 54.64
CA CYS A 50 20.34 15.53 54.86
C CYS A 50 18.90 16.01 55.11
N LEU A 51 18.68 17.07 55.89
CA LEU A 51 17.33 17.61 56.13
C LEU A 51 16.71 18.20 54.86
N VAL A 52 17.48 18.96 54.08
CA VAL A 52 17.00 19.51 52.79
C VAL A 52 16.70 18.38 51.80
N TYR A 53 17.52 17.34 51.73
CA TYR A 53 17.27 16.18 50.89
C TYR A 53 16.04 15.38 51.34
N CYS A 54 15.83 15.20 52.65
CA CYS A 54 14.66 14.51 53.18
C CYS A 54 13.35 15.26 52.88
N VAL A 55 13.32 16.60 53.03
CA VAL A 55 12.13 17.39 52.69
C VAL A 55 11.86 17.36 51.18
N ASN A 56 12.90 17.49 50.35
CA ASN A 56 12.76 17.43 48.89
C ASN A 56 12.26 16.05 48.42
N MET A 57 12.79 14.95 48.96
CA MET A 57 12.34 13.60 48.61
C MET A 57 10.88 13.35 49.00
N ASN A 58 10.43 13.86 50.15
CA ASN A 58 9.04 13.71 50.57
C ASN A 58 8.08 14.47 49.63
N THR A 59 8.47 15.67 49.16
CA THR A 59 7.68 16.41 48.17
C THR A 59 7.64 15.74 46.80
N GLN A 60 8.73 15.08 46.37
CA GLN A 60 8.77 14.33 45.12
C GLN A 60 7.86 13.09 45.16
N LEU A 61 7.83 12.38 46.29
CA LEU A 61 6.94 11.23 46.47
C LEU A 61 5.47 11.63 46.41
N GLN A 62 5.08 12.72 47.07
CA GLN A 62 3.70 13.24 46.99
C GLN A 62 3.29 13.61 45.57
N LEU A 63 4.21 14.16 44.77
CA LEU A 63 3.95 14.52 43.37
C LEU A 63 3.74 13.27 42.49
N ILE A 64 4.51 12.21 42.71
CA ILE A 64 4.38 10.94 41.98
C ILE A 64 3.03 10.28 42.26
N ASP A 65 2.59 10.25 43.52
CA ASP A 65 1.29 9.70 43.89
C ASP A 65 0.13 10.49 43.27
N GLN A 66 0.26 11.82 43.18
CA GLN A 66 -0.71 12.66 42.47
C GLN A 66 -0.76 12.36 40.97
N ILE A 67 0.38 12.18 40.31
CA ILE A 67 0.44 11.84 38.88
C ILE A 67 -0.21 10.49 38.61
N MET A 68 0.11 9.46 39.40
CA MET A 68 -0.47 8.13 39.22
C MET A 68 -1.99 8.13 39.43
N SER A 69 -2.49 8.91 40.40
CA SER A 69 -3.94 9.08 40.61
C SER A 69 -4.62 9.75 39.41
N ILE A 70 -4.01 10.79 38.83
CA ILE A 70 -4.54 11.48 37.65
C ILE A 70 -4.56 10.55 36.43
N GLU A 71 -3.52 9.75 36.21
CA GLU A 71 -3.47 8.79 35.10
C GLU A 71 -4.51 7.68 35.27
N ALA A 72 -4.71 7.18 36.49
CA ALA A 72 -5.77 6.22 36.79
C ALA A 72 -7.16 6.79 36.47
N GLN A 73 -7.43 8.04 36.87
CA GLN A 73 -8.69 8.73 36.55
C GLN A 73 -8.86 8.98 35.05
N ARG A 74 -7.79 9.29 34.32
CA ARG A 74 -7.84 9.46 32.87
C ARG A 74 -8.20 8.15 32.18
N ASN A 75 -7.59 7.05 32.61
CA ASN A 75 -7.84 5.73 32.03
C ASN A 75 -9.26 5.24 32.32
N THR A 76 -9.83 5.50 33.51
CA THR A 76 -11.23 5.16 33.80
C THR A 76 -12.21 5.99 32.97
N ARG A 77 -11.95 7.30 32.77
CA ARG A 77 -12.76 8.14 31.87
C ARG A 77 -12.70 7.69 30.41
N LEU A 78 -11.52 7.28 29.93
CA LEU A 78 -11.38 6.74 28.57
C LEU A 78 -12.14 5.42 28.39
N ARG A 79 -12.18 4.56 29.43
CA ARG A 79 -12.98 3.32 29.40
C ARG A 79 -14.48 3.60 29.43
N ALA A 80 -14.95 4.49 30.31
CA ALA A 80 -16.36 4.87 30.36
C ALA A 80 -16.84 5.50 29.04
N ALA A 81 -16.03 6.37 28.41
CA ALA A 81 -16.34 6.95 27.12
C ALA A 81 -16.34 5.91 25.95
N ALA A 82 -15.58 4.82 26.08
CA ALA A 82 -15.58 3.73 25.12
C ALA A 82 -16.83 2.83 25.24
N GLU A 83 -17.40 2.70 26.43
CA GLU A 83 -18.61 1.90 26.65
C GLU A 83 -19.88 2.62 26.11
N ASP A 84 -19.99 3.93 26.27
CA ASP A 84 -21.14 4.71 25.75
C ASP A 84 -21.16 4.84 24.20
N THR A 85 -20.05 4.53 23.53
CA THR A 85 -19.94 4.54 22.06
C THR A 85 -19.97 3.14 21.43
N ALA A 86 -20.19 2.09 22.23
CA ALA A 86 -20.35 0.73 21.77
C ALA A 86 -21.73 0.52 21.09
N SER A 87 -21.92 1.19 19.94
CA SER A 87 -22.90 0.80 18.93
C SER A 87 -22.78 -0.71 18.68
N PRO A 88 -23.91 -1.43 18.52
CA PRO A 88 -23.90 -2.86 18.22
C PRO A 88 -22.92 -3.16 17.07
N PRO A 89 -22.20 -4.29 17.14
CA PRO A 89 -21.13 -4.62 16.20
C PRO A 89 -21.70 -4.56 14.79
N LYS A 90 -21.23 -3.57 14.01
CA LYS A 90 -21.63 -3.41 12.62
C LYS A 90 -21.33 -4.73 11.90
N PRO A 91 -22.29 -5.28 11.13
CA PRO A 91 -22.07 -6.52 10.38
C PRO A 91 -20.79 -6.38 9.56
N ASN A 92 -19.91 -7.39 9.65
CA ASN A 92 -18.59 -7.40 9.04
C ASN A 92 -18.64 -6.78 7.64
N PRO A 93 -17.91 -5.68 7.38
CA PRO A 93 -17.92 -5.06 6.08
C PRO A 93 -17.50 -6.10 5.05
N LYS A 94 -18.35 -6.30 4.04
CA LYS A 94 -18.03 -7.18 2.90
C LYS A 94 -16.64 -6.79 2.39
N PRO A 95 -15.78 -7.75 2.04
CA PRO A 95 -14.43 -7.46 1.58
C PRO A 95 -14.50 -6.43 0.45
N GLU A 96 -13.90 -5.26 0.68
CA GLU A 96 -13.85 -4.21 -0.33
C GLU A 96 -13.21 -4.79 -1.59
N LYS A 97 -13.91 -4.67 -2.71
CA LYS A 97 -13.35 -5.10 -4.00
C LYS A 97 -12.03 -4.34 -4.19
N PRO A 98 -10.95 -5.02 -4.60
CA PRO A 98 -9.66 -4.37 -4.81
C PRO A 98 -9.85 -3.19 -5.76
N ARG A 99 -9.43 -1.99 -5.32
CA ARG A 99 -9.53 -0.78 -6.12
C ARG A 99 -8.73 -0.99 -7.41
N VAL A 100 -9.36 -0.75 -8.55
CA VAL A 100 -8.68 -0.81 -9.85
C VAL A 100 -7.62 0.29 -9.86
N GLN A 101 -6.34 -0.10 -9.81
CA GLN A 101 -5.23 0.84 -9.80
C GLN A 101 -5.17 1.56 -11.16
N LYS A 102 -5.31 2.88 -11.15
CA LYS A 102 -5.14 3.71 -12.34
C LYS A 102 -3.64 3.86 -12.64
N PRO A 103 -3.22 3.86 -13.92
CA PRO A 103 -1.83 4.13 -14.26
C PRO A 103 -1.49 5.60 -13.93
N LEU A 104 -0.23 5.84 -13.56
CA LEU A 104 0.29 7.19 -13.28
C LEU A 104 0.20 8.07 -14.53
N SER A 105 -0.30 9.28 -14.33
CA SER A 105 -0.30 10.39 -15.29
C SER A 105 1.12 10.89 -15.55
N VAL A 106 1.30 11.62 -16.66
CA VAL A 106 2.60 12.24 -17.01
C VAL A 106 3.09 13.19 -15.92
N ARG A 107 2.18 13.96 -15.32
CA ARG A 107 2.52 14.89 -14.23
C ARG A 107 3.05 14.16 -13.00
N GLU A 108 2.39 13.08 -12.59
CA GLU A 108 2.85 12.27 -11.46
C GLU A 108 4.21 11.62 -11.77
N LYS A 109 4.42 11.10 -12.99
CA LYS A 109 5.73 10.59 -13.41
C LYS A 109 6.83 11.65 -13.36
N LEU A 110 6.51 12.89 -13.74
CA LEU A 110 7.44 14.01 -13.65
C LEU A 110 7.77 14.36 -12.19
N TRP A 111 6.78 14.31 -11.30
CA TRP A 111 7.01 14.48 -9.86
C TRP A 111 7.95 13.41 -9.30
N VAL A 112 7.76 12.14 -9.68
CA VAL A 112 8.66 11.05 -9.31
C VAL A 112 10.10 11.35 -9.73
N LYS A 113 10.31 11.86 -10.96
CA LYS A 113 11.63 12.27 -11.44
C LYS A 113 12.20 13.42 -10.61
N ASN A 114 11.43 14.49 -10.41
CA ASN A 114 11.91 15.68 -9.70
C ASN A 114 12.27 15.37 -8.24
N VAL A 115 11.45 14.58 -7.55
CA VAL A 115 11.72 14.15 -6.17
C VAL A 115 12.95 13.23 -6.14
N TYR A 116 13.12 12.33 -7.12
CA TYR A 116 14.32 11.52 -7.22
C TYR A 116 15.58 12.37 -7.43
N ASP A 117 15.55 13.34 -8.35
CA ASP A 117 16.67 14.25 -8.61
C ASP A 117 17.03 15.07 -7.35
N TYR A 118 16.03 15.48 -6.57
CA TYR A 118 16.22 16.14 -5.27
C TYR A 118 16.87 15.22 -4.24
N VAL A 119 16.29 14.03 -4.00
CA VAL A 119 16.81 13.05 -3.02
C VAL A 119 18.23 12.63 -3.37
N TYR A 120 18.52 12.46 -4.67
CA TYR A 120 19.84 12.13 -5.16
C TYR A 120 20.86 13.24 -4.85
N LYS A 121 20.51 14.51 -5.11
CA LYS A 121 21.36 15.67 -4.81
C LYS A 121 21.66 15.84 -3.31
N VAL A 122 20.64 15.69 -2.47
CA VAL A 122 20.80 15.78 -1.01
C VAL A 122 21.76 14.69 -0.53
N LYS A 123 21.54 13.44 -0.97
CA LYS A 123 22.43 12.33 -0.59
C LYS A 123 23.84 12.45 -1.13
N SER A 124 24.02 12.93 -2.36
CA SER A 124 25.36 13.15 -2.91
C SER A 124 26.12 14.24 -2.16
N ALA A 125 25.44 15.18 -1.49
CA ALA A 125 26.08 16.18 -0.65
C ALA A 125 26.43 15.63 0.74
N GLU A 126 25.68 14.66 1.25
CA GLU A 126 25.95 13.98 2.53
C GLU A 126 27.14 12.99 2.43
N CYS A 127 27.30 12.33 1.28
CA CYS A 127 28.36 11.35 1.05
C CYS A 127 29.56 11.99 0.34
N THR A 128 30.68 12.18 1.06
CA THR A 128 31.88 12.84 0.52
C THR A 128 32.72 11.97 -0.41
N TYR A 129 32.52 10.65 -0.45
CA TYR A 129 33.46 9.72 -1.10
C TYR A 129 32.82 8.63 -1.97
N GLU A 130 31.52 8.35 -1.85
CA GLU A 130 30.85 7.30 -2.63
C GLU A 130 29.53 7.79 -3.26
N ASP A 131 29.27 7.34 -4.50
CA ASP A 131 28.00 7.58 -5.17
C ASP A 131 26.83 7.00 -4.37
N PRO A 132 25.75 7.76 -4.14
CA PRO A 132 24.66 7.31 -3.28
C PRO A 132 24.00 6.06 -3.85
N GLN A 133 23.83 5.04 -3.00
CA GLN A 133 23.30 3.77 -3.43
C GLN A 133 21.88 3.94 -3.99
N LYS A 134 21.72 3.64 -5.29
CA LYS A 134 20.46 3.82 -6.04
C LYS A 134 19.24 3.24 -5.32
N ASN A 135 19.40 2.07 -4.68
CA ASN A 135 18.32 1.40 -3.96
C ASN A 135 17.74 2.21 -2.81
N GLU A 136 18.58 2.94 -2.09
CA GLU A 136 18.15 3.75 -0.96
C GLU A 136 17.45 5.03 -1.43
N CYS A 137 17.92 5.65 -2.52
CA CYS A 137 17.22 6.78 -3.14
C CYS A 137 15.81 6.38 -3.57
N LEU A 138 15.66 5.19 -4.19
CA LEU A 138 14.35 4.65 -4.57
C LEU A 138 13.44 4.41 -3.37
N LEU A 139 13.98 3.94 -2.24
CA LEU A 139 13.21 3.73 -1.00
C LEU A 139 12.74 5.06 -0.40
N LYS A 140 13.62 6.06 -0.30
CA LYS A 140 13.24 7.39 0.22
C LYS A 140 12.18 8.06 -0.67
N VAL A 141 12.30 7.96 -2.00
CA VAL A 141 11.29 8.52 -2.93
C VAL A 141 9.95 7.81 -2.78
N ALA A 142 9.97 6.48 -2.63
CA ALA A 142 8.78 5.67 -2.39
C ALA A 142 8.06 6.09 -1.11
N GLU A 143 8.81 6.35 -0.04
CA GLU A 143 8.30 6.83 1.25
C GLU A 143 7.72 8.25 1.15
N ILE A 144 8.42 9.19 0.51
CA ILE A 144 7.96 10.59 0.36
C ILE A 144 6.66 10.70 -0.43
N LEU A 145 6.52 9.92 -1.50
CA LEU A 145 5.36 9.97 -2.39
C LEU A 145 4.26 8.98 -2.00
N ASP A 146 4.50 8.11 -1.02
CA ASP A 146 3.65 6.97 -0.67
C ASP A 146 3.31 6.07 -1.88
N ILE A 147 4.35 5.71 -2.65
CA ILE A 147 4.24 4.87 -3.86
C ILE A 147 5.18 3.67 -3.71
N SER A 148 4.79 2.51 -4.24
CA SER A 148 5.69 1.34 -4.22
C SER A 148 7.04 1.60 -4.91
N LYS A 149 8.13 1.11 -4.30
CA LYS A 149 9.49 1.16 -4.87
C LYS A 149 9.56 0.64 -6.32
N LYS A 150 8.79 -0.43 -6.62
CA LYS A 150 8.73 -1.03 -7.96
C LYS A 150 8.19 -0.03 -8.99
N THR A 151 7.15 0.73 -8.63
CA THR A 151 6.57 1.76 -9.50
C THR A 151 7.58 2.87 -9.78
N VAL A 152 8.27 3.38 -8.76
CA VAL A 152 9.31 4.41 -8.91
C VAL A 152 10.40 3.94 -9.88
N TYR A 153 10.89 2.70 -9.71
CA TYR A 153 11.88 2.11 -10.60
C TYR A 153 11.39 2.02 -12.06
N VAL A 154 10.15 1.56 -12.28
CA VAL A 154 9.57 1.45 -13.63
C VAL A 154 9.46 2.81 -14.30
N VAL A 155 9.01 3.84 -13.57
CA VAL A 155 8.90 5.22 -14.09
C VAL A 155 10.27 5.78 -14.46
N LEU A 156 11.27 5.65 -13.59
CA LEU A 156 12.62 6.14 -13.89
C LEU A 156 13.26 5.39 -15.06
N ARG A 157 13.01 4.08 -15.18
CA ARG A 157 13.46 3.28 -16.34
C ARG A 157 12.78 3.76 -17.62
N GLU A 158 11.48 4.02 -17.59
CA GLU A 158 10.73 4.55 -18.74
C GLU A 158 11.26 5.91 -19.20
N ILE A 159 11.53 6.82 -18.26
CA ILE A 159 12.09 8.14 -18.55
C ILE A 159 13.52 8.03 -19.09
N LYS A 160 14.36 7.14 -18.53
CA LYS A 160 15.72 6.93 -19.03
C LYS A 160 15.75 6.41 -20.47
N LEU A 161 14.80 5.54 -20.84
CA LEU A 161 14.71 4.97 -22.18
C LEU A 161 14.14 5.96 -23.22
N ASN A 162 13.13 6.75 -22.84
CA ASN A 162 12.41 7.62 -23.78
C ASN A 162 12.84 9.10 -23.70
N GLY A 163 13.65 9.49 -22.70
CA GLY A 163 13.99 10.88 -22.37
C GLY A 163 12.87 11.66 -21.66
N VAL A 164 11.61 11.42 -22.03
CA VAL A 164 10.43 12.15 -21.55
C VAL A 164 9.39 11.19 -20.95
N PRO A 165 8.65 11.57 -19.88
CA PRO A 165 7.56 10.74 -19.37
C PRO A 165 6.44 10.59 -20.41
N ARG A 166 6.06 9.35 -20.72
CA ARG A 166 5.01 9.08 -21.72
C ARG A 166 3.65 8.89 -21.04
N GLU A 167 2.60 9.34 -21.71
CA GLU A 167 1.23 9.01 -21.30
C GLU A 167 0.99 7.49 -21.36
N PRO A 168 0.23 6.94 -20.38
CA PRO A 168 -0.19 5.55 -20.46
C PRO A 168 -1.02 5.37 -21.74
N LYS A 169 -0.61 4.40 -22.58
CA LYS A 169 -1.37 4.05 -23.77
C LYS A 169 -2.75 3.58 -23.34
N LYS A 170 -3.78 4.36 -23.66
CA LYS A 170 -5.17 3.92 -23.55
C LYS A 170 -5.31 2.74 -24.51
N SER A 171 -5.44 1.53 -23.97
CA SER A 171 -5.88 0.40 -24.78
C SER A 171 -7.28 0.78 -25.24
N GLY A 172 -7.44 0.98 -26.55
CA GLY A 172 -8.77 1.19 -27.12
C GLY A 172 -9.70 0.03 -26.76
N PRO A 173 -11.02 0.21 -26.97
CA PRO A 173 -11.96 -0.90 -26.86
C PRO A 173 -11.42 -2.09 -27.64
N LYS A 174 -11.33 -3.26 -26.99
CA LYS A 174 -10.92 -4.49 -27.69
C LYS A 174 -11.95 -4.74 -28.78
N ARG A 175 -11.53 -4.63 -30.05
CA ARG A 175 -12.39 -4.95 -31.20
C ARG A 175 -12.88 -6.39 -31.04
N SER A 176 -14.19 -6.54 -30.88
CA SER A 176 -14.83 -7.83 -30.77
C SER A 176 -14.82 -8.53 -32.13
N PHE A 177 -15.12 -9.83 -32.17
CA PHE A 177 -15.26 -10.53 -33.45
C PHE A 177 -16.40 -9.94 -34.30
N LYS A 178 -17.38 -9.26 -33.68
CA LYS A 178 -18.49 -8.59 -34.34
C LYS A 178 -18.01 -7.47 -35.25
N ASP A 179 -16.99 -6.74 -34.79
CA ASP A 179 -16.44 -5.59 -35.51
C ASP A 179 -15.52 -6.03 -36.66
N LYS A 180 -15.10 -7.29 -36.67
CA LYS A 180 -14.21 -7.86 -37.69
C LYS A 180 -14.95 -8.57 -38.82
N LEU A 181 -16.17 -9.02 -38.58
CA LEU A 181 -16.93 -9.84 -39.53
C LEU A 181 -18.02 -9.02 -40.19
N SER A 182 -18.14 -9.16 -41.51
CA SER A 182 -19.20 -8.52 -42.28
C SER A 182 -20.55 -9.20 -42.05
N LYS A 183 -21.63 -8.47 -42.33
CA LYS A 183 -23.00 -9.05 -42.33
C LYS A 183 -23.13 -10.22 -43.29
N GLU A 184 -22.44 -10.17 -44.44
CA GLU A 184 -22.42 -11.23 -45.44
C GLU A 184 -21.81 -12.53 -44.88
N THR A 185 -20.71 -12.40 -44.14
CA THR A 185 -20.08 -13.55 -43.45
C THR A 185 -21.05 -14.18 -42.44
N PHE A 186 -21.80 -13.37 -41.68
CA PHE A 186 -22.80 -13.90 -40.75
C PHE A 186 -23.92 -14.65 -41.48
N THR A 187 -24.43 -14.10 -42.59
CA THR A 187 -25.46 -14.76 -43.41
C THR A 187 -24.98 -16.09 -43.96
N ALA A 188 -23.78 -16.15 -44.51
CA ALA A 188 -23.19 -17.38 -45.05
C ALA A 188 -22.98 -18.45 -43.95
N ILE A 189 -22.50 -18.06 -42.77
CA ILE A 189 -22.36 -18.98 -41.63
C ILE A 189 -23.74 -19.49 -41.20
N THR A 190 -24.75 -18.63 -41.09
CA THR A 190 -26.13 -19.02 -40.74
C THR A 190 -26.69 -20.05 -41.73
N GLN A 191 -26.49 -19.84 -43.04
CA GLN A 191 -26.90 -20.80 -44.07
C GLN A 191 -26.23 -22.17 -43.90
N ILE A 192 -24.91 -22.20 -43.68
CA ILE A 192 -24.17 -23.45 -43.42
C ILE A 192 -24.71 -24.15 -42.17
N VAL A 193 -24.98 -23.39 -41.12
CA VAL A 193 -25.52 -23.92 -39.87
C VAL A 193 -26.90 -24.55 -40.07
N HIS A 194 -27.80 -23.90 -40.82
CA HIS A 194 -29.10 -24.46 -41.16
C HIS A 194 -28.97 -25.73 -42.00
N GLN A 195 -28.06 -25.76 -42.99
CA GLN A 195 -27.79 -26.97 -43.78
C GLN A 195 -27.29 -28.12 -42.90
N CYS A 196 -26.36 -27.86 -41.98
CA CYS A 196 -25.89 -28.86 -41.01
C CYS A 196 -27.04 -29.34 -40.09
N ARG A 197 -27.94 -28.42 -39.70
CA ARG A 197 -29.11 -28.75 -38.85
C ARG A 197 -30.11 -29.65 -39.58
N LEU A 198 -30.39 -29.37 -40.85
CA LEU A 198 -31.27 -30.19 -41.69
C LEU A 198 -30.76 -31.62 -41.85
N LYS A 199 -29.44 -31.80 -41.95
CA LYS A 199 -28.80 -33.12 -42.03
C LYS A 199 -28.76 -33.88 -40.70
N LYS A 200 -29.15 -33.25 -39.58
CA LYS A 200 -29.14 -33.81 -38.21
C LYS A 200 -27.77 -34.41 -37.81
N GLU A 201 -26.67 -33.80 -38.26
CA GLU A 201 -25.32 -34.32 -38.01
C GLU A 201 -24.84 -34.04 -36.57
N THR A 202 -24.48 -35.10 -35.84
CA THR A 202 -23.71 -35.02 -34.59
C THR A 202 -22.26 -35.42 -34.88
N PRO A 203 -21.21 -34.69 -34.41
CA PRO A 203 -21.19 -33.48 -33.57
C PRO A 203 -21.35 -32.16 -34.34
N PHE A 204 -22.38 -31.39 -33.98
CA PHE A 204 -22.80 -30.16 -34.67
C PHE A 204 -21.69 -29.10 -34.80
N LEU A 205 -21.05 -28.72 -33.68
CA LEU A 205 -20.04 -27.66 -33.71
C LEU A 205 -18.80 -28.01 -34.54
N VAL A 206 -18.36 -29.27 -34.53
CA VAL A 206 -17.18 -29.71 -35.30
C VAL A 206 -17.50 -29.72 -36.79
N LYS A 207 -18.68 -30.23 -37.16
CA LYS A 207 -19.14 -30.27 -38.55
C LYS A 207 -19.34 -28.88 -39.12
N VAL A 208 -19.95 -27.96 -38.37
CA VAL A 208 -20.06 -26.55 -38.79
C VAL A 208 -18.68 -25.92 -38.96
N THR A 209 -17.75 -26.17 -38.03
CA THR A 209 -16.38 -25.61 -38.16
C THR A 209 -15.68 -26.14 -39.42
N GLN A 210 -15.77 -27.44 -39.69
CA GLN A 210 -15.22 -28.05 -40.91
C GLN A 210 -15.89 -27.50 -42.17
N ALA A 211 -17.23 -27.44 -42.19
CA ALA A 211 -17.98 -26.93 -43.33
C ALA A 211 -17.64 -25.47 -43.62
N VAL A 212 -17.56 -24.61 -42.60
CA VAL A 212 -17.16 -23.21 -42.78
C VAL A 212 -15.73 -23.11 -43.32
N ASN A 213 -14.79 -23.89 -42.79
CA ASN A 213 -13.38 -23.84 -43.23
C ASN A 213 -13.15 -24.43 -44.63
N ASN A 214 -14.05 -25.31 -45.10
CA ASN A 214 -14.00 -25.87 -46.45
C ASN A 214 -14.56 -24.91 -47.51
N ASN A 215 -15.27 -23.85 -47.12
CA ASN A 215 -15.81 -22.87 -48.07
C ASN A 215 -14.74 -21.84 -48.45
N PRO A 216 -14.38 -21.70 -49.74
CA PRO A 216 -13.33 -20.76 -50.16
C PRO A 216 -13.72 -19.28 -49.97
N ASN A 217 -15.03 -19.00 -49.88
CA ASN A 217 -15.56 -17.64 -49.73
C ASN A 217 -15.52 -17.14 -48.27
N LEU A 218 -15.18 -18.00 -47.31
CA LEU A 218 -15.15 -17.65 -45.87
C LEU A 218 -13.72 -17.81 -45.33
N PRO A 219 -13.30 -16.93 -44.40
CA PRO A 219 -12.02 -17.09 -43.74
C PRO A 219 -12.04 -18.32 -42.81
N ASN A 220 -10.87 -18.90 -42.56
CA ASN A 220 -10.73 -20.03 -41.65
C ASN A 220 -10.94 -19.58 -40.20
N PHE A 221 -11.78 -20.30 -39.45
CA PHE A 221 -12.09 -20.01 -38.06
C PHE A 221 -11.71 -21.15 -37.12
N SER A 222 -11.29 -20.78 -35.91
CA SER A 222 -11.15 -21.74 -34.81
C SER A 222 -12.52 -22.16 -34.26
N LYS A 223 -12.60 -23.38 -33.70
CA LYS A 223 -13.81 -23.92 -33.05
C LYS A 223 -14.37 -22.98 -31.96
N THR A 224 -13.50 -22.30 -31.22
CA THR A 224 -13.90 -21.34 -30.18
C THR A 224 -14.56 -20.09 -30.77
N THR A 225 -14.04 -19.60 -31.90
CA THR A 225 -14.58 -18.43 -32.61
C THR A 225 -15.94 -18.75 -33.22
N ILE A 226 -16.08 -19.89 -33.90
CA ILE A 226 -17.38 -20.37 -34.42
C ILE A 226 -18.39 -20.46 -33.29
N ARG A 227 -18.02 -21.05 -32.14
CA ARG A 227 -18.93 -21.09 -30.98
C ARG A 227 -19.38 -19.70 -30.53
N SER A 228 -18.46 -18.73 -30.43
CA SER A 228 -18.83 -17.34 -30.08
C SER A 228 -19.77 -16.70 -31.12
N ILE A 229 -19.56 -16.98 -32.40
CA ILE A 229 -20.44 -16.52 -33.49
C ILE A 229 -21.84 -17.14 -33.36
N LEU A 230 -21.94 -18.45 -33.15
CA LEU A 230 -23.23 -19.15 -33.02
C LEU A 230 -24.03 -18.68 -31.80
N VAL A 231 -23.35 -18.42 -30.68
CA VAL A 231 -23.96 -17.84 -29.48
C VAL A 231 -24.47 -16.43 -29.75
N HIS A 232 -23.72 -15.63 -30.49
CA HIS A 232 -24.17 -14.30 -30.89
C HIS A 232 -25.40 -14.36 -31.79
N LEU A 233 -25.42 -15.26 -32.76
CA LEU A 233 -26.55 -15.48 -33.65
C LEU A 233 -27.75 -16.14 -32.95
N LYS A 234 -27.62 -16.46 -31.65
CA LYS A 234 -28.62 -17.17 -30.84
C LYS A 234 -29.00 -18.55 -31.40
N LEU A 235 -28.13 -19.14 -32.23
CA LEU A 235 -28.30 -20.48 -32.81
C LEU A 235 -27.95 -21.58 -31.79
N ILE A 236 -27.12 -21.24 -30.79
CA ILE A 236 -26.77 -22.12 -29.67
C ILE A 236 -27.02 -21.37 -28.37
N SER A 237 -27.62 -22.05 -27.39
CA SER A 237 -27.76 -21.54 -26.03
C SER A 237 -26.48 -21.80 -25.23
N THR A 238 -26.00 -20.79 -24.51
CA THR A 238 -24.95 -21.00 -23.49
C THR A 238 -25.60 -21.38 -22.17
N THR A 239 -26.23 -22.54 -22.09
CA THR A 239 -26.67 -23.07 -20.79
C THR A 239 -25.42 -23.43 -19.99
N ARG A 240 -24.97 -22.47 -19.16
CA ARG A 240 -23.90 -22.72 -18.19
C ARG A 240 -24.47 -23.64 -17.13
N ARG A 241 -24.30 -24.96 -17.28
CA ARG A 241 -24.55 -25.89 -16.17
C ARG A 241 -23.71 -25.41 -14.99
N ARG A 242 -24.37 -25.08 -13.88
CA ARG A 242 -23.68 -24.80 -12.62
C ARG A 242 -22.92 -26.08 -12.27
N LYS A 243 -21.60 -25.99 -12.15
CA LYS A 243 -20.75 -27.12 -11.77
C LYS A 243 -21.15 -27.57 -10.35
N THR A 244 -21.92 -28.64 -10.25
CA THR A 244 -21.76 -29.59 -9.15
C THR A 244 -20.69 -30.57 -9.62
N THR A 245 -19.51 -30.49 -8.99
CA THR A 245 -18.46 -31.51 -8.89
C THR A 245 -18.09 -32.31 -10.17
N ASN A 246 -16.93 -31.99 -10.75
CA ASN A 246 -16.02 -32.88 -11.50
C ASN A 246 -16.63 -33.93 -12.46
N LEU A 247 -17.43 -33.52 -13.44
CA LEU A 247 -17.59 -34.32 -14.67
C LEU A 247 -16.98 -33.62 -15.90
N PRO A 248 -16.45 -34.39 -16.87
CA PRO A 248 -16.05 -33.87 -18.17
C PRO A 248 -17.25 -33.15 -18.80
N LEU A 249 -17.00 -31.99 -19.39
CA LEU A 249 -18.00 -31.19 -20.09
C LEU A 249 -18.43 -31.91 -21.38
N ASP A 250 -19.26 -32.94 -21.26
CA ASP A 250 -20.17 -33.31 -22.34
C ASP A 250 -21.21 -32.20 -22.42
N ILE A 251 -20.87 -31.21 -23.25
CA ILE A 251 -21.79 -30.20 -23.73
C ILE A 251 -22.82 -30.97 -24.55
N LYS A 252 -23.92 -31.36 -23.93
CA LYS A 252 -25.15 -31.58 -24.69
C LYS A 252 -25.45 -30.25 -25.34
N ASP A 253 -25.20 -30.16 -26.64
CA ASP A 253 -25.73 -29.09 -27.49
C ASP A 253 -27.25 -29.24 -27.42
N GLU A 254 -27.87 -28.74 -26.34
CA GLU A 254 -29.33 -28.69 -26.18
C GLU A 254 -29.85 -27.70 -27.21
N ILE A 255 -30.27 -28.26 -28.34
CA ILE A 255 -30.89 -27.59 -29.47
C ILE A 255 -32.13 -26.87 -28.95
N LEU A 256 -32.17 -25.54 -29.07
CA LEU A 256 -33.39 -24.79 -28.79
C LEU A 256 -34.48 -25.26 -29.77
N PRO A 257 -35.69 -25.62 -29.30
CA PRO A 257 -36.83 -25.84 -30.19
C PRO A 257 -37.06 -24.56 -31.00
N GLU A 258 -37.29 -24.71 -32.30
CA GLU A 258 -37.56 -23.57 -33.19
C GLU A 258 -38.84 -22.85 -32.72
N VAL A 259 -38.78 -21.51 -32.76
CA VAL A 259 -39.93 -20.60 -32.68
C VAL A 259 -40.38 -20.31 -34.10
#